data_AF-A0A0L0UNC4-F1
#
_entry.id   AF-A0A0L0UNC4-F1
#
_cell.length_a   1.000
_cell.length_b   1.000
_cell.length_c   1.000
_cell.angle_alpha   90.00
_cell.angle_beta   90.00
_cell.angle_gamma   90.00
#
_symmetry.space_group_name_H-M   'P 1'
#
loop_
_entity.id
_entity.type
_entity.pdbx_description
1 polymer ?
#
loop_
_entity_poly.entity_id
_entity_poly.type
_entity_poly.pdbx_seq_one_letter_code
_entity_poly.pdbx_strand_id
1 'polypeptide(L)'
;MRVREGINFVLTLERVREEFDLIAEELGRALAWAVSRYNAMCDGIGYLNARAELLRLDNGQVEVERDHIDKLSFGKCGREEKIRLIALELGRRALEHGLMVRDWASDVAWLITRCALVNKGSHTTMYESWSELVQQCTHDRSGRSEDHTLDEAQEEATLQVHIDDGEEMHSTRPGGAEGGNEADMEDEEGIEEPDVGNVDADSDSAIECND
;
A
#
# COMPACT_ATOMS: atom_id res chain seq x y z
N MET A 1 -64.56 1.04 15.22
CA MET A 1 -63.15 1.01 15.65
C MET A 1 -62.25 0.19 14.72
N ARG A 2 -62.68 -1.00 14.25
CA ARG A 2 -61.86 -1.92 13.42
C ARG A 2 -61.31 -1.41 12.07
N VAL A 3 -61.98 -0.47 11.39
CA VAL A 3 -61.55 -0.03 10.03
C VAL A 3 -60.28 0.82 10.09
N ARG A 4 -60.17 1.74 11.04
CA ARG A 4 -58.97 2.60 11.18
C ARG A 4 -57.75 1.78 11.60
N GLU A 5 -57.94 0.82 12.49
CA GLU A 5 -56.90 -0.11 12.92
C GLU A 5 -56.43 -1.00 11.76
N GLY A 6 -57.37 -1.53 10.95
CA GLY A 6 -57.04 -2.31 9.76
C GLY A 6 -56.24 -1.53 8.72
N ILE A 7 -56.64 -0.27 8.44
CA ILE A 7 -55.90 0.60 7.49
C ILE A 7 -54.49 0.89 8.01
N ASN A 8 -54.35 1.22 9.29
CA ASN A 8 -53.04 1.49 9.89
C ASN A 8 -52.12 0.26 9.80
N PHE A 9 -52.66 -0.93 10.08
CA PHE A 9 -51.92 -2.17 9.95
C PHE A 9 -51.41 -2.41 8.53
N VAL A 10 -52.26 -2.23 7.51
CA VAL A 10 -51.86 -2.38 6.10
C VAL A 10 -50.75 -1.40 5.72
N LEU A 11 -50.91 -0.11 6.04
CA LEU A 11 -49.90 0.92 5.74
C LEU A 11 -48.56 0.63 6.44
N THR A 12 -48.60 0.13 7.68
CA THR A 12 -47.39 -0.26 8.42
C THR A 12 -46.69 -1.43 7.73
N LEU A 13 -47.43 -2.44 7.28
CA LEU A 13 -46.84 -3.56 6.55
C LEU A 13 -46.24 -3.14 5.20
N GLU A 14 -46.93 -2.25 4.47
CA GLU A 14 -46.42 -1.70 3.21
C GLU A 14 -45.11 -0.93 3.44
N ARG A 15 -45.06 -0.09 4.48
CA ARG A 15 -43.83 0.62 4.83
C ARG A 15 -42.70 -0.33 5.21
N VAL A 16 -42.97 -1.32 6.06
CA VAL A 16 -41.95 -2.31 6.45
C VAL A 16 -41.40 -3.03 5.21
N ARG A 17 -42.26 -3.39 4.25
CA ARG A 17 -41.83 -4.01 3.00
C ARG A 17 -40.91 -3.09 2.18
N GLU A 18 -41.25 -1.82 2.05
CA GLU A 18 -40.42 -0.82 1.36
C GLU A 18 -39.03 -0.71 2.00
N GLU A 19 -38.95 -0.67 3.33
CA GLU A 19 -37.67 -0.62 4.05
C GLU A 19 -36.82 -1.86 3.80
N PHE A 20 -37.43 -3.06 3.77
CA PHE A 20 -36.71 -4.29 3.44
C PHE A 20 -36.21 -4.29 1.98
N ASP A 21 -36.96 -3.71 1.05
CA ASP A 21 -36.52 -3.54 -0.34
C ASP A 21 -35.32 -2.57 -0.44
N LEU A 22 -35.31 -1.49 0.35
CA LEU A 22 -34.17 -0.56 0.42
C LEU A 22 -32.93 -1.21 1.04
N ILE A 23 -33.10 -1.93 2.17
CA ILE A 23 -32.01 -2.69 2.79
C ILE A 23 -31.45 -3.72 1.80
N ALA A 24 -32.31 -4.35 1.00
CA ALA A 24 -31.87 -5.32 0.00
C ALA A 24 -30.95 -4.70 -1.06
N GLU A 25 -31.27 -3.47 -1.47
CA GLU A 25 -30.49 -2.71 -2.45
C GLU A 25 -29.15 -2.25 -1.88
N GLU A 26 -29.15 -1.69 -0.67
CA GLU A 26 -27.91 -1.26 -0.01
C GLU A 26 -27.00 -2.44 0.32
N LEU A 27 -27.57 -3.56 0.76
CA LEU A 27 -26.80 -4.79 0.94
C LEU A 27 -26.13 -5.18 -0.37
N GLY A 28 -26.86 -5.11 -1.49
CA GLY A 28 -26.27 -5.41 -2.77
C GLY A 28 -25.09 -4.50 -3.11
N ARG A 29 -25.26 -3.18 -2.98
CA ARG A 29 -24.17 -2.22 -3.22
C ARG A 29 -22.96 -2.50 -2.32
N ALA A 30 -23.17 -2.88 -1.07
CA ALA A 30 -22.09 -3.24 -0.15
C ALA A 30 -21.33 -4.49 -0.61
N LEU A 31 -22.03 -5.55 -1.04
CA LEU A 31 -21.39 -6.76 -1.57
C LEU A 31 -20.59 -6.47 -2.85
N ALA A 32 -21.17 -5.71 -3.77
CA ALA A 32 -20.50 -5.32 -5.02
C ALA A 32 -19.26 -4.46 -4.75
N TRP A 33 -19.33 -3.53 -3.79
CA TRP A 33 -18.18 -2.74 -3.35
C TRP A 33 -17.08 -3.64 -2.78
N ALA A 34 -17.41 -4.57 -1.89
CA ALA A 34 -16.43 -5.45 -1.27
C ALA A 34 -15.69 -6.29 -2.33
N VAL A 35 -16.41 -6.88 -3.27
CA VAL A 35 -15.81 -7.65 -4.37
C VAL A 35 -14.92 -6.77 -5.24
N SER A 36 -15.44 -5.64 -5.70
CA SER A 36 -14.69 -4.73 -6.57
C SER A 36 -13.44 -4.19 -5.89
N ARG A 37 -13.53 -3.90 -4.58
CA ARG A 37 -12.43 -3.37 -3.79
C ARG A 37 -11.32 -4.40 -3.63
N TYR A 38 -11.67 -5.65 -3.31
CA TYR A 38 -10.69 -6.73 -3.20
C TYR A 38 -9.97 -6.97 -4.52
N ASN A 39 -10.72 -7.12 -5.61
CA ASN A 39 -10.17 -7.34 -6.95
C ASN A 39 -9.23 -6.21 -7.37
N ALA A 40 -9.61 -4.95 -7.15
CA ALA A 40 -8.75 -3.81 -7.45
C ALA A 40 -7.42 -3.84 -6.67
N MET A 41 -7.40 -4.35 -5.44
CA MET A 41 -6.16 -4.53 -4.68
C MET A 41 -5.32 -5.67 -5.26
N CYS A 42 -5.93 -6.82 -5.61
CA CYS A 42 -5.24 -7.94 -6.25
C CYS A 42 -4.64 -7.56 -7.61
N ASP A 43 -5.40 -6.86 -8.45
CA ASP A 43 -4.94 -6.35 -9.73
C ASP A 43 -3.79 -5.35 -9.55
N GLY A 44 -3.91 -4.46 -8.57
CA GLY A 44 -2.85 -3.53 -8.20
C GLY A 44 -1.57 -4.24 -7.74
N ILE A 45 -1.68 -5.29 -6.93
CA ILE A 45 -0.53 -6.11 -6.50
C ILE A 45 0.11 -6.79 -7.72
N GLY A 46 -0.68 -7.40 -8.60
CA GLY A 46 -0.20 -8.04 -9.82
C GLY A 46 0.54 -7.06 -10.74
N TYR A 47 -0.03 -5.88 -10.92
CA TYR A 47 0.58 -4.79 -11.67
C TYR A 47 1.93 -4.37 -11.09
N LEU A 48 1.98 -4.11 -9.77
CA LEU A 48 3.20 -3.67 -9.09
C LEU A 48 4.30 -4.75 -9.14
N ASN A 49 3.94 -6.02 -8.93
CA ASN A 49 4.89 -7.13 -9.00
C ASN A 49 5.48 -7.31 -10.39
N ALA A 50 4.65 -7.27 -11.43
CA ALA A 50 5.13 -7.34 -12.82
C ALA A 50 6.10 -6.19 -13.13
N ARG A 51 5.79 -4.99 -12.62
CA ARG A 51 6.64 -3.82 -12.80
C ARG A 51 7.95 -3.90 -12.02
N ALA A 52 7.93 -4.42 -10.80
CA ALA A 52 9.13 -4.65 -10.00
C ALA A 52 10.08 -5.62 -10.73
N GLU A 53 9.54 -6.70 -11.31
CA GLU A 53 10.35 -7.63 -12.10
C GLU A 53 10.96 -6.99 -13.36
N LEU A 54 10.22 -6.11 -14.05
CA LEU A 54 10.77 -5.37 -15.19
C LEU A 54 11.95 -4.48 -14.78
N LEU A 55 11.86 -3.81 -13.64
CA LEU A 55 12.95 -2.99 -13.11
C LEU A 55 14.13 -3.83 -12.63
N ARG A 56 13.87 -4.98 -12.03
CA ARG A 56 14.90 -5.91 -11.54
C ARG A 56 15.71 -6.54 -12.69
N LEU A 57 15.05 -6.79 -13.82
CA LEU A 57 15.66 -7.38 -15.02
C LEU A 57 16.29 -6.35 -15.96
N ASP A 58 16.13 -5.05 -15.66
CA ASP A 58 16.77 -3.98 -16.43
C ASP A 58 18.29 -4.09 -16.33
N ASN A 59 18.91 -4.46 -17.46
CA ASN A 59 20.35 -4.59 -17.60
C ASN A 59 21.00 -3.29 -18.12
N GLY A 60 20.26 -2.17 -18.11
CA GLY A 60 20.70 -0.86 -18.58
C GLY A 60 20.69 -0.69 -20.10
N GLN A 61 20.19 -1.69 -20.85
CA GLN A 61 20.10 -1.61 -22.31
C GLN A 61 18.78 -0.98 -22.78
N VAL A 62 17.71 -1.08 -21.98
CA VAL A 62 16.39 -0.52 -22.28
C VAL A 62 15.85 0.11 -20.99
N GLU A 63 15.92 1.44 -20.91
CA GLU A 63 15.37 2.18 -19.77
C GLU A 63 13.87 1.89 -19.61
N VAL A 64 13.48 1.37 -18.44
CA VAL A 64 12.07 1.14 -18.12
C VAL A 64 11.35 2.47 -17.96
N GLU A 65 10.39 2.73 -18.86
CA GLU A 65 9.57 3.96 -18.92
C GLU A 65 9.00 4.33 -17.53
N ARG A 66 8.95 5.63 -17.23
CA ARG A 66 8.44 6.12 -15.93
C ARG A 66 6.93 5.93 -15.80
N ASP A 67 6.52 5.55 -14.59
CA ASP A 67 5.13 5.35 -14.21
C ASP A 67 4.48 6.55 -13.54
N HIS A 68 3.16 6.48 -13.38
CA HIS A 68 2.44 7.26 -12.38
C HIS A 68 2.87 6.92 -10.93
N ILE A 69 3.19 5.66 -10.62
CA ILE A 69 3.72 5.24 -9.30
C ILE A 69 5.08 5.89 -9.01
N ASP A 70 5.91 6.10 -10.02
CA ASP A 70 7.22 6.74 -9.86
C ASP A 70 7.09 8.22 -9.40
N LYS A 71 5.96 8.86 -9.69
CA LYS A 71 5.64 10.25 -9.28
C LYS A 71 5.32 10.38 -7.79
N LEU A 72 5.07 9.26 -7.09
CA LEU A 72 4.81 9.27 -5.66
C LEU A 72 6.11 9.58 -4.90
N SER A 73 6.09 10.60 -4.04
CA SER A 73 7.20 10.90 -3.14
C SER A 73 7.26 9.84 -2.04
N PHE A 74 8.36 9.10 -1.96
CA PHE A 74 8.53 8.02 -0.98
C PHE A 74 9.97 7.99 -0.47
N GLY A 75 10.29 8.88 0.46
CA GLY A 75 11.62 9.00 1.06
C GLY A 75 12.77 9.00 0.05
N LYS A 76 13.94 8.50 0.48
CA LYS A 76 15.10 8.23 -0.38
C LYS A 76 15.07 6.79 -0.92
N CYS A 77 13.90 6.34 -1.39
CA CYS A 77 13.70 4.97 -1.85
C CYS A 77 13.92 4.85 -3.37
N GLY A 78 14.59 3.79 -3.80
CA GLY A 78 14.73 3.46 -5.22
C GLY A 78 13.38 3.13 -5.86
N ARG A 79 13.30 3.16 -7.20
CA ARG A 79 12.04 2.89 -7.93
C ARG A 79 11.49 1.49 -7.64
N GLU A 80 12.34 0.47 -7.74
CA GLU A 80 11.96 -0.92 -7.52
C GLU A 80 11.54 -1.16 -6.06
N GLU A 81 12.36 -0.71 -5.12
CA GLU A 81 12.09 -0.83 -3.68
C GLU A 81 10.78 -0.15 -3.29
N LYS A 82 10.50 1.04 -3.84
CA LYS A 82 9.24 1.77 -3.62
C LYS A 82 8.04 0.94 -4.08
N ILE A 83 8.12 0.36 -5.27
CA ILE A 83 7.06 -0.48 -5.83
C ILE A 83 6.84 -1.71 -4.96
N ARG A 84 7.91 -2.36 -4.50
CA ARG A 84 7.83 -3.52 -3.58
C ARG A 84 7.17 -3.15 -2.25
N LEU A 85 7.51 -1.99 -1.68
CA LEU A 85 6.88 -1.50 -0.44
C LEU A 85 5.38 -1.20 -0.62
N ILE A 86 5.00 -0.58 -1.74
CA ILE A 86 3.58 -0.33 -2.03
C ILE A 86 2.83 -1.64 -2.23
N ALA A 87 3.41 -2.61 -2.95
CA ALA A 87 2.81 -3.93 -3.15
C ALA A 87 2.61 -4.67 -1.82
N LEU A 88 3.60 -4.59 -0.91
CA LEU A 88 3.52 -5.17 0.43
C LEU A 88 2.36 -4.56 1.25
N GLU A 89 2.29 -3.24 1.34
CA GLU A 89 1.20 -2.56 2.07
C GLU A 89 -0.17 -2.82 1.41
N LEU A 90 -0.24 -2.88 0.09
CA LEU A 90 -1.48 -3.23 -0.62
C LEU A 90 -1.90 -4.68 -0.32
N GLY A 91 -0.93 -5.60 -0.22
CA GLY A 91 -1.16 -6.98 0.23
C GLY A 91 -1.69 -7.05 1.66
N ARG A 92 -1.12 -6.25 2.58
CA ARG A 92 -1.62 -6.14 3.96
C ARG A 92 -3.07 -5.63 3.98
N ARG A 93 -3.41 -4.63 3.17
CA ARG A 93 -4.78 -4.09 3.05
C ARG A 93 -5.75 -5.09 2.42
N ALA A 94 -5.30 -5.85 1.42
CA ALA A 94 -6.10 -6.91 0.82
C ALA A 94 -6.44 -8.00 1.83
N LEU A 95 -5.47 -8.39 2.66
CA LEU A 95 -5.68 -9.33 3.77
C LEU A 95 -6.71 -8.79 4.77
N GLU A 96 -6.52 -7.56 5.27
CA GLU A 96 -7.43 -6.93 6.22
C GLU A 96 -8.87 -6.86 5.68
N HIS A 97 -9.01 -6.51 4.41
CA HIS A 97 -10.30 -6.52 3.72
C HIS A 97 -10.90 -7.92 3.60
N GLY A 98 -10.09 -8.93 3.26
CA GLY A 98 -10.53 -10.32 3.21
C GLY A 98 -11.01 -10.86 4.56
N LEU A 99 -10.39 -10.43 5.66
CA LEU A 99 -10.84 -10.72 7.01
C LEU A 99 -12.22 -10.09 7.28
N MET A 100 -12.38 -8.80 6.99
CA MET A 100 -13.66 -8.11 7.12
C MET A 100 -14.78 -8.79 6.31
N VAL A 101 -14.50 -9.18 5.06
CA VAL A 101 -15.47 -9.89 4.19
C VAL A 101 -15.92 -11.21 4.81
N ARG A 102 -14.99 -11.96 5.40
CA ARG A 102 -15.30 -13.22 6.08
C ARG A 102 -16.11 -12.99 7.35
N ASP A 103 -15.76 -11.97 8.14
CA ASP A 103 -16.46 -11.66 9.38
C ASP A 103 -17.92 -11.25 9.11
N TRP A 104 -18.19 -10.64 7.96
CA TRP A 104 -19.55 -10.30 7.53
C TRP A 104 -20.36 -11.50 7.04
N ALA A 105 -19.75 -12.68 6.85
CA ALA A 105 -20.39 -13.74 6.08
C ALA A 105 -21.68 -14.26 6.70
N SER A 106 -21.74 -14.41 8.03
CA SER A 106 -22.94 -14.85 8.73
C SER A 106 -24.07 -13.82 8.65
N ASP A 107 -23.73 -12.55 8.79
CA ASP A 107 -24.70 -11.45 8.80
C ASP A 107 -25.29 -11.22 7.42
N VAL A 108 -24.47 -11.32 6.38
CA VAL A 108 -24.91 -11.27 4.98
C VAL A 108 -25.83 -12.44 4.66
N ALA A 109 -25.47 -13.68 5.04
CA ALA A 109 -26.34 -14.84 4.84
C ALA A 109 -27.70 -14.70 5.55
N TRP A 110 -27.69 -14.14 6.77
CA TRP A 110 -28.90 -13.84 7.51
C TRP A 110 -29.77 -12.80 6.81
N LEU A 111 -29.18 -11.69 6.36
CA LEU A 111 -29.90 -10.61 5.67
C LEU A 111 -30.48 -11.06 4.33
N ILE A 112 -29.74 -11.85 3.55
CA ILE A 112 -30.21 -12.36 2.25
C ILE A 112 -31.46 -13.20 2.39
N THR A 113 -31.50 -14.06 3.42
CA THR A 113 -32.67 -14.89 3.72
C THR A 113 -33.91 -14.04 4.05
N ARG A 114 -33.72 -12.89 4.70
CA ARG A 114 -34.81 -11.99 5.11
C ARG A 114 -35.26 -11.02 4.02
N CYS A 115 -34.34 -10.58 3.18
CA CYS A 115 -34.58 -9.58 2.15
C CYS A 115 -34.99 -10.19 0.79
N ALA A 116 -35.03 -11.53 0.69
CA ALA A 116 -35.35 -12.25 -0.54
C ALA A 116 -34.49 -11.81 -1.75
N LEU A 117 -33.23 -11.41 -1.51
CA LEU A 117 -32.32 -10.91 -2.55
C LEU A 117 -32.20 -11.86 -3.74
N VAL A 118 -32.20 -13.17 -3.48
CA VAL A 118 -32.00 -14.23 -4.48
C VAL A 118 -33.15 -14.31 -5.50
N ASN A 119 -34.28 -13.63 -5.25
CA ASN A 119 -35.43 -13.61 -6.16
C ASN A 119 -35.38 -12.46 -7.18
N LYS A 120 -34.40 -11.55 -7.09
CA LYS A 120 -34.19 -10.44 -8.03
C LYS A 120 -32.89 -10.72 -8.81
N GLY A 121 -33.00 -11.13 -10.07
CA GLY A 121 -31.90 -11.77 -10.83
C GLY A 121 -30.52 -11.09 -10.79
N SER A 122 -30.43 -9.76 -10.75
CA SER A 122 -29.14 -9.03 -10.65
C SER A 122 -28.46 -9.15 -9.28
N HIS A 123 -29.20 -9.43 -8.22
CA HIS A 123 -28.66 -9.61 -6.86
C HIS A 123 -28.08 -11.02 -6.68
N THR A 124 -28.55 -11.99 -7.47
CA THR A 124 -28.05 -13.37 -7.43
C THR A 124 -26.59 -13.45 -7.89
N THR A 125 -26.27 -12.86 -9.05
CA THR A 125 -24.90 -12.88 -9.60
C THR A 125 -23.90 -12.19 -8.69
N MET A 126 -24.30 -11.07 -8.09
CA MET A 126 -23.46 -10.34 -7.14
C MET A 126 -23.25 -11.11 -5.83
N TYR A 127 -24.27 -11.81 -5.34
CA TYR A 127 -24.09 -12.70 -4.19
C TYR A 127 -23.16 -13.88 -4.51
N GLU A 128 -23.26 -14.45 -5.70
CA GLU A 128 -22.34 -15.51 -6.16
C GLU A 128 -20.89 -15.01 -6.16
N SER A 129 -20.60 -13.84 -6.76
CA SER A 129 -19.26 -13.26 -6.74
C SER A 129 -18.76 -12.95 -5.32
N TRP A 130 -19.64 -12.50 -4.42
CA TRP A 130 -19.27 -12.29 -3.03
C TRP A 130 -19.01 -13.61 -2.29
N SER A 131 -19.82 -14.65 -2.56
CA SER A 131 -19.63 -15.98 -1.96
C SER A 131 -18.31 -16.61 -2.43
N GLU A 132 -17.95 -16.44 -3.70
CA GLU A 132 -16.66 -16.85 -4.25
C GLU A 132 -15.51 -16.12 -3.54
N LEU A 133 -15.63 -14.81 -3.33
CA LEU A 133 -14.64 -14.04 -2.58
C LEU A 133 -14.48 -14.56 -1.14
N VAL A 134 -15.58 -14.83 -0.43
CA VAL A 134 -15.54 -15.40 0.93
C VAL A 134 -14.79 -16.74 0.95
N GLN A 135 -15.03 -17.60 -0.04
CA GLN A 135 -14.33 -18.88 -0.18
C GLN A 135 -12.84 -18.68 -0.43
N GLN A 136 -12.48 -17.75 -1.33
CA GLN A 136 -11.10 -17.40 -1.62
C GLN A 136 -10.36 -16.92 -0.36
N CYS A 137 -10.92 -15.93 0.36
CA CYS A 137 -10.31 -15.40 1.59
C CYS A 137 -10.23 -16.45 2.71
N THR A 138 -11.09 -17.47 2.70
CA THR A 138 -11.02 -18.59 3.65
C THR A 138 -9.88 -19.55 3.29
N HIS A 139 -9.71 -19.85 2.00
CA HIS A 139 -8.65 -20.73 1.51
C HIS A 139 -7.26 -20.11 1.67
N ASP A 140 -7.09 -18.83 1.30
CA ASP A 140 -5.83 -18.10 1.40
C ASP A 140 -5.28 -18.10 2.84
N ARG A 141 -6.17 -18.03 3.85
CA ARG A 141 -5.77 -18.15 5.25
C ARG A 141 -5.36 -19.56 5.63
N SER A 142 -6.05 -20.58 5.13
CA SER A 142 -5.70 -21.97 5.45
C SER A 142 -4.32 -22.31 4.89
N GLY A 143 -4.01 -21.85 3.67
CA GLY A 143 -2.68 -22.01 3.07
C GLY A 143 -1.60 -21.22 3.81
N ARG A 144 -1.86 -19.96 4.18
CA ARG A 144 -0.90 -19.15 4.96
C ARG A 144 -0.66 -19.69 6.37
N SER A 145 -1.67 -20.27 7.02
CA SER A 145 -1.52 -20.90 8.34
C SER A 145 -0.54 -22.07 8.33
N GLU A 146 -0.36 -22.75 7.19
CA GLU A 146 0.64 -23.81 7.00
C GLU A 146 2.01 -23.22 6.60
N ASP A 147 2.04 -22.03 5.99
CA ASP A 147 3.24 -21.32 5.51
C ASP A 147 3.89 -20.40 6.57
N HIS A 148 3.19 -20.08 7.67
CA HIS A 148 3.72 -19.25 8.78
C HIS A 148 4.96 -19.83 9.48
N THR A 149 5.33 -21.09 9.22
CA THR A 149 6.63 -21.65 9.68
C THR A 149 7.81 -21.20 8.81
N LEU A 150 7.58 -20.59 7.65
CA LEU A 150 8.62 -20.17 6.70
C LEU A 150 8.77 -18.64 6.62
N ASP A 151 7.75 -17.87 6.99
CA ASP A 151 7.74 -16.40 6.92
C ASP A 151 8.56 -15.72 8.04
N GLU A 152 8.62 -16.32 9.25
CA GLU A 152 9.47 -15.80 10.36
C GLU A 152 10.96 -15.72 9.97
N ALA A 153 11.45 -16.65 9.15
CA ALA A 153 12.84 -16.67 8.70
C ALA A 153 13.17 -15.58 7.67
N GLN A 154 12.18 -15.05 6.96
CA GLN A 154 12.36 -13.99 5.95
C GLN A 154 12.19 -12.59 6.56
N GLU A 155 11.32 -12.44 7.57
CA GLU A 155 11.18 -11.21 8.35
C GLU A 155 12.42 -10.95 9.23
N GLU A 156 13.05 -12.00 9.80
CA GLU A 156 14.30 -11.89 10.58
C GLU A 156 15.50 -11.44 9.72
N ALA A 157 15.55 -11.82 8.44
CA ALA A 157 16.62 -11.41 7.53
C ALA A 157 16.59 -9.91 7.17
N THR A 158 15.42 -9.25 7.29
CA THR A 158 15.26 -7.82 6.96
C THR A 158 15.62 -6.91 8.14
N LEU A 159 15.70 -7.45 9.37
CA LEU A 159 16.04 -6.69 10.59
C LEU A 159 17.55 -6.62 10.89
N GLN A 160 18.42 -7.22 10.08
CA GLN A 160 19.89 -7.15 10.23
C GLN A 160 20.53 -5.93 9.53
N VAL A 161 19.88 -4.76 9.56
CA VAL A 161 20.62 -3.51 9.35
C VAL A 161 21.34 -3.19 10.65
N HIS A 162 22.65 -3.44 10.67
CA HIS A 162 23.56 -2.95 11.69
C HIS A 162 23.30 -1.46 11.91
N ILE A 163 22.66 -1.11 13.02
CA ILE A 163 22.67 0.24 13.54
C ILE A 163 24.06 0.39 14.15
N ASP A 164 24.93 1.08 13.41
CA ASP A 164 26.21 1.57 13.89
C ASP A 164 25.93 2.44 15.12
N ASP A 165 26.25 1.90 16.30
CA ASP A 165 26.05 2.55 17.58
C ASP A 165 27.11 3.65 17.68
N GLY A 166 26.75 4.83 17.16
CA GLY A 166 27.58 6.02 17.17
C GLY A 166 27.86 6.47 18.60
N GLU A 167 28.84 5.84 19.25
CA GLU A 167 29.43 6.33 20.48
C GLU A 167 30.62 7.25 20.18
N GLU A 168 30.56 8.43 20.79
CA GLU A 168 31.39 9.59 20.56
C GLU A 168 32.89 9.37 20.85
N MET A 169 33.71 9.96 19.99
CA MET A 169 35.16 10.06 20.14
C MET A 169 35.52 10.90 21.37
N HIS A 170 35.88 10.25 22.48
CA HIS A 170 36.43 10.94 23.64
C HIS A 170 37.85 11.46 23.32
N SER A 171 37.93 12.76 23.04
CA SER A 171 39.17 13.52 23.06
C SER A 171 39.76 13.52 24.47
N THR A 172 41.01 13.08 24.63
CA THR A 172 41.86 13.43 25.78
C THR A 172 43.32 13.52 25.34
N ARG A 173 43.85 14.75 25.35
CA ARG A 173 45.27 15.15 25.30
C ARG A 173 45.48 16.09 26.51
N PRO A 174 46.67 16.34 27.13
CA PRO A 174 48.08 15.97 26.82
C PRO A 174 48.92 15.42 28.01
N GLY A 175 50.15 14.97 27.71
CA GLY A 175 51.32 14.97 28.61
C GLY A 175 51.96 13.59 28.82
N GLY A 176 53.26 13.36 28.68
CA GLY A 176 54.41 14.17 28.29
C GLY A 176 55.67 13.30 28.44
N ALA A 177 56.71 13.61 27.64
CA ALA A 177 58.13 13.21 27.73
C ALA A 177 58.42 11.68 27.56
N GLU A 178 59.45 11.17 26.89
CA GLU A 178 60.77 11.58 26.34
C GLU A 178 60.98 10.68 25.10
N GLY A 179 61.72 10.99 24.03
CA GLY A 179 62.96 11.72 23.80
C GLY A 179 63.59 11.13 22.51
N GLY A 180 64.49 11.89 21.88
CA GLY A 180 65.45 11.33 20.91
C GLY A 180 65.41 11.88 19.48
N ASN A 181 66.26 12.89 19.26
CA ASN A 181 67.15 13.16 18.11
C ASN A 181 66.54 13.34 16.70
N GLU A 182 66.61 14.58 16.18
CA GLU A 182 67.63 15.08 15.21
C GLU A 182 67.46 14.53 13.78
N ALA A 183 66.99 15.38 12.86
CA ALA A 183 67.80 15.86 11.73
C ALA A 183 66.95 16.77 10.82
N ASP A 184 67.62 17.81 10.34
CA ASP A 184 67.22 18.76 9.30
C ASP A 184 66.59 18.09 8.06
N MET A 185 65.73 18.83 7.37
CA MET A 185 66.05 19.39 6.05
C MET A 185 64.93 20.36 5.61
N GLU A 186 65.36 21.58 5.32
CA GLU A 186 64.62 22.60 4.57
C GLU A 186 64.36 22.11 3.15
N ASP A 187 63.24 22.47 2.55
CA ASP A 187 63.17 22.82 1.13
C ASP A 187 61.90 23.65 0.84
N GLU A 188 62.12 24.72 0.07
CA GLU A 188 61.24 25.81 -0.33
C GLU A 188 60.25 25.46 -1.47
N GLU A 189 59.43 26.48 -1.77
CA GLU A 189 58.66 26.77 -3.01
C GLU A 189 57.17 26.40 -2.93
N GLY A 190 56.21 27.34 -3.00
CA GLY A 190 56.02 28.37 -4.03
C GLY A 190 55.20 27.74 -5.17
N ILE A 191 53.94 28.08 -5.42
CA ILE A 191 53.53 29.23 -6.27
C ILE A 191 51.99 29.20 -6.44
N GLU A 192 51.39 30.39 -6.33
CA GLU A 192 50.23 31.01 -7.03
C GLU A 192 48.91 30.26 -7.34
N GLU A 193 47.81 30.87 -6.89
CA GLU A 193 46.51 30.87 -7.56
C GLU A 193 46.58 31.58 -8.93
N PRO A 194 45.64 31.33 -9.85
CA PRO A 194 44.67 32.41 -10.06
C PRO A 194 43.21 31.98 -10.34
N ASP A 195 42.33 32.74 -9.71
CA ASP A 195 41.07 33.34 -10.20
C ASP A 195 40.72 33.19 -11.68
N VAL A 196 39.50 32.72 -11.98
CA VAL A 196 38.57 33.43 -12.88
C VAL A 196 37.16 32.84 -12.85
N GLY A 197 36.15 33.71 -12.77
CA GLY A 197 35.05 33.65 -13.73
C GLY A 197 33.62 33.59 -13.19
N ASN A 198 33.10 34.75 -12.82
CA ASN A 198 31.68 35.04 -12.61
C ASN A 198 30.89 34.96 -13.94
N VAL A 199 29.70 34.33 -14.00
CA VAL A 199 28.65 34.70 -14.97
C VAL A 199 27.25 34.41 -14.41
N ASP A 200 26.53 35.49 -14.10
CA ASP A 200 25.08 35.52 -13.89
C ASP A 200 24.35 35.32 -15.23
N ALA A 201 23.20 34.65 -15.22
CA ALA A 201 22.15 34.86 -16.22
C ALA A 201 20.78 34.39 -15.69
N ASP A 202 19.98 35.37 -15.27
CA ASP A 202 18.52 35.30 -15.17
C ASP A 202 17.90 34.85 -16.51
N SER A 203 16.82 34.07 -16.43
CA SER A 203 15.69 34.16 -17.37
C SER A 203 14.45 33.50 -16.78
N ASP A 204 13.59 34.37 -16.26
CA ASP A 204 12.16 34.17 -16.07
C ASP A 204 11.48 33.89 -17.42
N SER A 205 10.60 32.90 -17.49
CA SER A 205 9.53 32.90 -18.50
C SER A 205 8.28 32.22 -17.96
N ALA A 206 7.28 33.08 -17.70
CA ALA A 206 5.91 32.74 -17.38
C ALA A 206 5.24 31.95 -18.52
N ILE A 207 4.41 30.97 -18.14
CA ILE A 207 3.46 30.29 -19.03
C ILE A 207 2.11 30.98 -18.83
N GLU A 208 1.64 31.70 -19.85
CA GLU A 208 0.24 32.14 -19.97
C GLU A 208 -0.61 30.99 -20.53
N CYS A 209 -1.68 30.67 -19.83
CA CYS A 209 -2.83 29.90 -20.32
C CYS A 209 -3.96 30.88 -20.65
N ASN A 210 -4.67 30.66 -21.76
CA ASN A 210 -6.08 31.00 -22.09
C ASN A 210 -6.25 30.77 -23.61
N ASP A 211 -7.33 30.25 -24.18
CA ASP A 211 -8.63 29.70 -23.75
C ASP A 211 -9.03 28.66 -24.83
#